data_AF-A0A5N5WFQ0-F1
#
_entry.id   AF-A0A5N5WFQ0-F1
#
_cell.length_a   1.000
_cell.length_b   1.000
_cell.length_c   1.000
_cell.angle_alpha   90.00
_cell.angle_beta   90.00
_cell.angle_gamma   90.00
#
_symmetry.space_group_name_H-M   'P 1'
#
loop_
_entity.id
_entity.type
_entity.pdbx_description
1 polymer ?
#
loop_
_entity_poly.entity_id
_entity_poly.type
_entity_poly.pdbx_seq_one_letter_code
_entity_poly.pdbx_strand_id
1 'polypeptide(L)'
;MSSDPISLNESLRFEQYHVRRDTPFWGPSQVSLPKGSIWGSPGSSSFDPNNPNGDKFTYNYDVASALDTYVYMINEEGVWEHHNEFMGRSIEHLDSQHNFGPNTGWKPHYEHGSGVAAQVIGNRVGICPSCTLVVVTTKYPNKKIENWQTYPNEKVISQLLDTLDDIKRKKRQGKTTLTMSFSYSVQRETSLFHMTIRHLLQKLDDQGVVVVASANNHADKPKEGIPMQRYPAKFADPNDVYGGLENMIVVAASDWKTQKAYFSNYSPFVATFAPGEDVTCPADPVDQPGNIMKICSGTSFAAPQVAALANYFRAVPSPWQSQLDKPSNVKKLIQLFARRFAVYGHNVDPAARRPIIWNGQVGEHSCLREYGSKEDWARVCPTIRDNLGDEPANPGQPVEPCGPGQDGNPTRLRRQDSGSCPRIPGDNGPGKNINWQDGPSAPKCGGDHNCGGELCHGYYCDPHPDIRHPPDYYDPKDPKNPHGKPPEEPTSTTTGTSPTPTPIKKFPLCLGLSTTPSPQYPIYAYSVYKPGSHCFGVFITDGNIGSSTPICDIPNNKVSFNYCGDGDATFVNQGPEFFSKCGFQIALDGKRYTPRQLDPGNKNNPCSGICSEAVTSVQGILLYEDLPGCPERSV
;
A
#
# COMPACT_ATOMS: atom_id res chain seq x y z
N MET A 1 -51.70 24.91 -45.54
CA MET A 1 -50.32 25.43 -45.50
C MET A 1 -49.85 25.24 -44.07
N SER A 2 -49.46 24.05 -43.59
CA SER A 2 -48.30 23.21 -43.93
C SER A 2 -47.00 24.00 -44.05
N SER A 3 -46.22 23.95 -42.97
CA SER A 3 -44.76 23.86 -43.00
C SER A 3 -44.29 23.47 -41.59
N ASP A 4 -43.79 22.24 -41.47
CA ASP A 4 -43.21 21.63 -40.27
C ASP A 4 -42.10 22.47 -39.62
N PRO A 5 -41.96 22.45 -38.28
CA PRO A 5 -40.67 22.72 -37.66
C PRO A 5 -39.81 21.46 -37.79
N ILE A 6 -38.91 21.56 -38.76
CA ILE A 6 -37.70 20.78 -39.00
C ILE A 6 -37.17 20.07 -37.75
N SER A 7 -37.12 18.74 -37.82
CA SER A 7 -36.25 17.91 -37.01
C SER A 7 -34.79 18.30 -37.27
N LEU A 8 -34.18 19.01 -36.33
CA LEU A 8 -32.74 19.23 -36.31
C LEU A 8 -32.21 18.94 -34.91
N ASN A 9 -31.46 17.84 -34.85
CA ASN A 9 -30.45 17.47 -33.86
C ASN A 9 -30.89 16.80 -32.54
N GLU A 10 -31.64 15.70 -32.66
CA GLU A 10 -31.56 14.58 -31.71
C GLU A 10 -30.30 13.70 -31.91
N SER A 11 -29.39 14.07 -32.83
CA SER A 11 -28.17 13.33 -33.17
C SER A 11 -26.86 14.02 -32.76
N LEU A 12 -26.89 15.00 -31.85
CA LEU A 12 -25.70 15.76 -31.38
C LEU A 12 -25.70 16.01 -29.86
N ARG A 13 -26.09 15.04 -29.03
CA ARG A 13 -25.67 15.02 -27.62
C ARG A 13 -24.40 14.20 -27.51
N PHE A 14 -23.27 14.90 -27.60
CA PHE A 14 -21.94 14.34 -27.40
C PHE A 14 -21.88 13.54 -26.09
N GLU A 15 -21.58 12.26 -26.27
CA GLU A 15 -21.13 11.27 -25.30
C GLU A 15 -19.76 11.64 -24.70
N GLN A 16 -19.58 12.88 -24.23
CA GLN A 16 -18.30 13.32 -23.67
C GLN A 16 -18.30 13.11 -22.17
N TYR A 17 -17.81 11.94 -21.74
CA TYR A 17 -17.67 11.56 -20.34
C TYR A 17 -16.36 12.04 -19.70
N HIS A 18 -15.68 12.99 -20.34
CA HIS A 18 -14.38 13.52 -19.95
C HIS A 18 -14.49 14.98 -19.54
N VAL A 19 -13.75 15.34 -18.50
CA VAL A 19 -13.51 16.72 -18.09
C VAL A 19 -12.02 17.01 -18.12
N ARG A 20 -11.69 18.14 -18.73
CA ARG A 20 -10.37 18.76 -18.67
C ARG A 20 -10.40 19.91 -17.67
N ARG A 21 -9.51 19.89 -16.68
CA ARG A 21 -9.25 21.03 -15.80
C ARG A 21 -7.82 21.52 -15.99
N ASP A 22 -7.67 22.68 -16.63
CA ASP A 22 -6.40 23.38 -16.65
C ASP A 22 -6.16 24.07 -15.30
N THR A 23 -4.90 24.08 -14.87
CA THR A 23 -4.47 24.57 -13.56
C THR A 23 -3.00 25.01 -13.61
N PRO A 24 -2.59 26.00 -12.81
CA PRO A 24 -1.18 26.37 -12.69
C PRO A 24 -0.43 25.41 -11.76
N PHE A 25 -1.11 24.45 -11.13
CA PHE A 25 -0.56 23.57 -10.11
C PHE A 25 -0.27 22.17 -10.66
N TRP A 26 0.95 21.70 -10.42
CA TRP A 26 1.51 20.50 -11.05
C TRP A 26 0.93 19.17 -10.52
N GLY A 27 0.56 19.13 -9.23
CA GLY A 27 0.18 17.89 -8.52
C GLY A 27 -0.91 17.07 -9.24
N PRO A 28 -2.10 17.64 -9.47
CA PRO A 28 -3.18 16.94 -10.17
C PRO A 28 -2.78 16.46 -11.57
N SER A 29 -1.97 17.22 -12.30
CA SER A 29 -1.52 16.84 -13.65
C SER A 29 -0.74 15.53 -13.63
N GLN A 30 0.13 15.33 -12.62
CA GLN A 30 0.77 14.03 -12.43
C GLN A 30 -0.22 12.93 -12.12
N VAL A 31 -1.32 13.16 -11.39
CA VAL A 31 -2.32 12.13 -11.08
C VAL A 31 -3.15 11.71 -12.31
N SER A 32 -3.21 12.52 -13.37
CA SER A 32 -3.87 12.15 -14.64
C SER A 32 -2.93 11.75 -15.78
N LEU A 33 -1.63 11.61 -15.51
CA LEU A 33 -0.64 11.24 -16.54
C LEU A 33 -0.73 9.73 -16.89
N PRO A 34 -0.90 9.33 -18.15
CA PRO A 34 -0.96 7.92 -18.52
C PRO A 34 0.37 7.19 -18.34
N LYS A 35 0.32 5.89 -18.02
CA LYS A 35 1.51 5.04 -17.98
C LYS A 35 2.29 5.09 -19.30
N GLY A 36 3.62 5.15 -19.22
CA GLY A 36 4.50 5.24 -20.40
C GLY A 36 4.67 6.66 -20.95
N SER A 37 4.00 7.66 -20.37
CA SER A 37 4.18 9.07 -20.75
C SER A 37 5.35 9.73 -20.03
N ILE A 38 5.83 10.83 -20.59
CA ILE A 38 6.84 11.72 -19.98
C ILE A 38 6.11 12.96 -19.46
N TRP A 39 6.16 13.18 -18.15
CA TRP A 39 5.48 14.33 -17.54
C TRP A 39 6.14 15.64 -17.97
N GLY A 40 5.34 16.67 -18.29
CA GLY A 40 5.84 17.97 -18.72
C GLY A 40 6.33 18.03 -20.17
N SER A 41 6.18 16.95 -20.96
CA SER A 41 6.52 16.98 -22.39
C SER A 41 5.56 17.91 -23.14
N PRO A 42 6.06 18.79 -24.02
CA PRO A 42 5.22 19.61 -24.91
C PRO A 42 4.25 18.72 -25.70
N GLY A 43 2.96 19.10 -25.73
CA GLY A 43 1.91 18.35 -26.43
C GLY A 43 1.44 17.08 -25.70
N SER A 44 1.88 16.83 -24.47
CA SER A 44 1.29 15.77 -23.63
C SER A 44 -0.10 16.15 -23.15
N SER A 45 -0.95 15.16 -22.87
CA SER A 45 -2.33 15.40 -22.42
C SER A 45 -2.42 16.05 -21.03
N SER A 46 -1.32 16.11 -20.27
CA SER A 46 -1.28 16.68 -18.92
C SER A 46 -0.49 17.99 -18.83
N PHE A 47 0.07 18.50 -19.93
CA PHE A 47 0.90 19.71 -19.95
C PHE A 47 0.82 20.46 -21.29
N ASP A 48 0.43 21.73 -21.23
CA ASP A 48 0.36 22.65 -22.36
C ASP A 48 1.11 23.96 -22.03
N PRO A 49 2.37 24.12 -22.50
CA PRO A 49 3.15 25.31 -22.21
C PRO A 49 2.61 26.59 -22.89
N ASN A 50 1.72 26.44 -23.87
CA ASN A 50 1.17 27.53 -24.67
C ASN A 50 -0.29 27.85 -24.30
N ASN A 51 -0.79 27.31 -23.17
CA ASN A 51 -2.15 27.61 -22.72
C ASN A 51 -2.36 29.12 -22.60
N PRO A 52 -3.33 29.72 -23.32
CA PRO A 52 -3.56 31.17 -23.31
C PRO A 52 -3.80 31.77 -21.93
N ASN A 53 -4.32 30.98 -20.99
CA ASN A 53 -4.61 31.40 -19.62
C ASN A 53 -3.38 31.34 -18.70
N GLY A 54 -2.24 30.82 -19.19
CA GLY A 54 -1.02 30.60 -18.40
C GLY A 54 -1.03 29.32 -17.55
N ASP A 55 -2.15 28.60 -17.52
CA ASP A 55 -2.33 27.34 -16.80
C ASP A 55 -1.71 26.18 -17.57
N LYS A 56 -0.43 25.91 -17.29
CA LYS A 56 0.36 24.95 -18.07
C LYS A 56 0.06 23.49 -17.77
N PHE A 57 -0.62 23.19 -16.67
CA PHE A 57 -0.88 21.81 -16.25
C PHE A 57 -2.35 21.47 -16.46
N THR A 58 -2.61 20.21 -16.75
CA THR A 58 -3.97 19.73 -17.03
C THR A 58 -4.26 18.48 -16.20
N TYR A 59 -5.40 18.49 -15.51
CA TYR A 59 -5.99 17.32 -14.87
C TYR A 59 -7.16 16.81 -15.70
N ASN A 60 -6.98 15.62 -16.29
CA ASN A 60 -8.05 14.92 -17.01
C ASN A 60 -8.73 13.94 -16.07
N TYR A 61 -10.07 13.92 -16.05
CA TYR A 61 -10.86 13.01 -15.23
C TYR A 61 -12.21 12.72 -15.89
N ASP A 62 -12.88 11.67 -15.46
CA ASP A 62 -14.21 11.29 -15.94
C ASP A 62 -15.29 12.16 -15.26
N VAL A 63 -16.38 12.47 -15.98
CA VAL A 63 -17.54 13.25 -15.47
C VAL A 63 -18.35 12.52 -14.39
N ALA A 64 -17.99 11.29 -14.03
CA ALA A 64 -18.67 10.48 -13.03
C ALA A 64 -19.06 11.28 -11.79
N SER A 65 -20.36 11.23 -11.46
CA SER A 65 -20.88 11.92 -10.29
C SER A 65 -20.53 11.13 -9.03
N ALA A 66 -19.53 11.60 -8.29
CA ALA A 66 -19.13 11.02 -7.02
C ALA A 66 -19.91 11.61 -5.82
N LEU A 67 -21.07 12.23 -6.07
CA LEU A 67 -21.87 12.91 -5.03
C LEU A 67 -22.35 11.96 -3.93
N ASP A 68 -22.60 10.69 -4.28
CA ASP A 68 -22.96 9.61 -3.35
C ASP A 68 -21.72 8.81 -2.87
N THR A 69 -20.58 9.48 -2.79
CA THR A 69 -19.36 8.95 -2.17
C THR A 69 -18.85 9.94 -1.13
N TYR A 70 -18.28 9.42 -0.04
CA TYR A 70 -17.98 10.21 1.15
C TYR A 70 -16.52 10.09 1.57
N VAL A 71 -15.86 11.21 1.80
CA VAL A 71 -14.51 11.26 2.35
C VAL A 71 -14.60 11.84 3.75
N TYR A 72 -14.45 11.00 4.77
CA TYR A 72 -14.40 11.44 6.16
C TYR A 72 -12.99 11.89 6.48
N MET A 73 -12.87 13.11 6.99
CA MET A 73 -11.62 13.72 7.42
C MET A 73 -11.68 13.92 8.93
N ILE A 74 -10.80 13.25 9.66
CA ILE A 74 -10.76 13.29 11.13
C ILE A 74 -9.48 13.98 11.63
N ASN A 75 -9.50 14.37 12.90
CA ASN A 75 -8.39 15.02 13.62
C ASN A 75 -7.90 16.32 12.94
N GLU A 76 -8.82 17.01 12.27
CA GLU A 76 -8.62 18.36 11.74
C GLU A 76 -9.45 19.35 12.54
N GLU A 77 -8.96 20.59 12.66
CA GLU A 77 -9.65 21.65 13.42
C GLU A 77 -10.78 22.31 12.62
N GLY A 78 -10.86 22.07 11.31
CA GLY A 78 -11.88 22.58 10.39
C GLY A 78 -11.31 22.99 9.03
N VAL A 79 -12.11 23.71 8.24
CA VAL A 79 -11.82 24.10 6.85
C VAL A 79 -12.25 25.55 6.62
N TRP A 80 -11.50 26.29 5.80
CA TRP A 80 -11.90 27.61 5.29
C TRP A 80 -12.95 27.48 4.18
N GLU A 81 -14.18 27.07 4.50
CA GLU A 81 -15.25 26.76 3.51
C GLU A 81 -15.55 27.86 2.48
N HIS A 82 -15.30 29.13 2.84
CA HIS A 82 -15.50 30.27 1.95
C HIS A 82 -14.29 30.58 1.05
N HIS A 83 -13.23 29.76 1.10
CA HIS A 83 -12.10 29.86 0.20
C HIS A 83 -12.51 29.45 -1.22
N ASN A 84 -11.91 30.07 -2.24
CA ASN A 84 -12.22 29.82 -3.66
C ASN A 84 -12.03 28.35 -4.08
N GLU A 85 -11.24 27.57 -3.34
CA GLU A 85 -11.10 26.13 -3.57
C GLU A 85 -12.38 25.34 -3.26
N PHE A 86 -13.26 25.84 -2.39
CA PHE A 86 -14.42 25.09 -1.91
C PHE A 86 -15.76 25.64 -2.38
N MET A 87 -15.78 26.77 -3.09
CA MET A 87 -17.03 27.31 -3.64
C MET A 87 -17.73 26.27 -4.50
N GLY A 88 -19.01 25.99 -4.19
CA GLY A 88 -19.84 25.02 -4.88
C GLY A 88 -19.52 23.56 -4.58
N ARG A 89 -18.64 23.27 -3.61
CA ARG A 89 -18.29 21.90 -3.22
C ARG A 89 -19.18 21.39 -2.09
N SER A 90 -19.35 20.06 -2.05
CA SER A 90 -20.17 19.37 -1.06
C SER A 90 -19.35 19.12 0.20
N ILE A 91 -19.62 19.90 1.26
CA ILE A 91 -18.99 19.77 2.58
C ILE A 91 -20.09 19.56 3.62
N GLU A 92 -20.02 18.42 4.33
CA GLU A 92 -20.82 18.13 5.51
C GLU A 92 -19.96 18.25 6.77
N HIS A 93 -20.58 18.61 7.88
CA HIS A 93 -19.96 18.56 9.20
C HIS A 93 -20.57 17.44 10.04
N LEU A 94 -19.69 16.70 10.71
CA LEU A 94 -20.05 15.75 11.75
C LEU A 94 -19.44 16.22 13.05
N ASP A 95 -20.25 16.91 13.85
CA ASP A 95 -19.84 17.34 15.18
C ASP A 95 -19.78 16.16 16.14
N SER A 96 -18.65 16.03 16.84
CA SER A 96 -18.52 14.97 17.84
C SER A 96 -19.58 15.10 18.93
N GLN A 97 -20.24 13.99 19.26
CA GLN A 97 -21.28 13.95 20.30
C GLN A 97 -20.66 13.90 21.71
N HIS A 98 -19.34 13.87 21.81
CA HIS A 98 -18.61 13.70 23.06
C HIS A 98 -18.05 15.05 23.58
N ASN A 99 -18.43 15.43 24.80
CA ASN A 99 -18.11 16.74 25.40
C ASN A 99 -17.07 16.68 26.54
N PHE A 100 -16.23 15.64 26.59
CA PHE A 100 -15.19 15.52 27.62
C PHE A 100 -13.94 16.35 27.28
N GLY A 101 -13.16 16.64 28.32
CA GLY A 101 -12.00 17.52 28.26
C GLY A 101 -12.33 18.97 28.67
N PRO A 102 -11.31 19.84 28.81
CA PRO A 102 -11.49 21.18 29.32
C PRO A 102 -12.22 22.07 28.29
N ASN A 103 -13.25 22.81 28.76
CA ASN A 103 -13.90 23.86 27.97
C ASN A 103 -13.00 25.09 27.97
N THR A 104 -12.11 25.15 27.00
CA THR A 104 -11.20 26.28 26.82
C THR A 104 -11.64 27.06 25.59
N GLY A 105 -11.55 28.39 25.64
CA GLY A 105 -11.87 29.23 24.48
C GLY A 105 -11.16 28.71 23.23
N TRP A 106 -11.94 28.18 22.29
CA TRP A 106 -11.44 27.53 21.07
C TRP A 106 -11.23 28.60 20.00
N LYS A 107 -10.00 28.69 19.48
CA LYS A 107 -9.73 29.38 18.22
C LYS A 107 -9.13 28.34 17.26
N PRO A 108 -9.89 27.85 16.29
CA PRO A 108 -9.40 26.83 15.39
C PRO A 108 -8.31 27.33 14.46
N HIS A 109 -7.42 26.41 14.10
CA HIS A 109 -6.41 26.60 13.07
C HIS A 109 -6.75 25.77 11.82
N TYR A 110 -7.52 26.36 10.91
CA TYR A 110 -8.05 25.67 9.73
C TYR A 110 -7.04 25.42 8.60
N GLU A 111 -5.81 25.90 8.72
CA GLU A 111 -4.82 25.83 7.66
C GLU A 111 -4.55 24.40 7.17
N HIS A 112 -4.23 23.50 8.11
CA HIS A 112 -3.88 22.12 7.77
C HIS A 112 -5.08 21.38 7.18
N GLY A 113 -6.23 21.45 7.85
CA GLY A 113 -7.49 20.85 7.39
C GLY A 113 -7.97 21.39 6.05
N SER A 114 -7.77 22.68 5.77
CA SER A 114 -8.05 23.27 4.45
C SER A 114 -7.11 22.74 3.36
N GLY A 115 -5.83 22.55 3.69
CA GLY A 115 -4.88 21.88 2.79
C GLY A 115 -5.31 20.46 2.46
N VAL A 116 -5.68 19.67 3.47
CA VAL A 116 -6.16 18.28 3.31
C VAL A 116 -7.44 18.24 2.48
N ALA A 117 -8.44 19.04 2.84
CA ALA A 117 -9.72 19.14 2.15
C ALA A 117 -9.56 19.56 0.67
N ALA A 118 -8.65 20.50 0.39
CA ALA A 118 -8.42 20.97 -0.97
C ALA A 118 -7.89 19.84 -1.89
N GLN A 119 -7.02 18.97 -1.38
CA GLN A 119 -6.54 17.81 -2.16
C GLN A 119 -7.65 16.79 -2.47
N VAL A 120 -8.74 16.80 -1.70
CA VAL A 120 -9.91 15.95 -1.98
C VAL A 120 -10.82 16.63 -3.01
N ILE A 121 -11.44 17.74 -2.63
CA ILE A 121 -12.58 18.36 -3.35
C ILE A 121 -12.27 19.72 -3.97
N GLY A 122 -11.04 20.22 -3.84
CA GLY A 122 -10.66 21.57 -4.26
C GLY A 122 -10.92 21.84 -5.74
N ASN A 123 -11.38 23.06 -6.04
CA ASN A 123 -11.67 23.53 -7.40
C ASN A 123 -10.47 23.38 -8.34
N ARG A 124 -9.26 23.74 -7.90
CA ARG A 124 -8.04 23.72 -8.75
C ARG A 124 -7.10 22.56 -8.43
N VAL A 125 -7.10 22.07 -7.20
CA VAL A 125 -6.16 21.02 -6.75
C VAL A 125 -6.81 19.68 -6.37
N GLY A 126 -8.14 19.61 -6.23
CA GLY A 126 -8.82 18.40 -5.76
C GLY A 126 -8.83 17.27 -6.77
N ILE A 127 -8.65 16.03 -6.31
CA ILE A 127 -8.67 14.82 -7.15
C ILE A 127 -10.08 14.30 -7.41
N CYS A 128 -11.02 14.50 -6.48
CA CYS A 128 -12.43 14.15 -6.66
C CYS A 128 -13.31 15.37 -6.38
N PRO A 129 -13.40 16.33 -7.31
CA PRO A 129 -14.13 17.57 -7.07
C PRO A 129 -15.64 17.36 -6.82
N SER A 130 -16.22 16.25 -7.28
CA SER A 130 -17.64 15.90 -7.08
C SER A 130 -17.89 15.03 -5.84
N CYS A 131 -16.86 14.62 -5.09
CA CYS A 131 -17.02 13.87 -3.85
C CYS A 131 -17.68 14.75 -2.76
N THR A 132 -18.36 14.11 -1.80
CA THR A 132 -18.80 14.76 -0.56
C THR A 132 -17.73 14.61 0.52
N LEU A 133 -17.19 15.73 1.01
CA LEU A 133 -16.28 15.75 2.15
C LEU A 133 -17.10 15.83 3.45
N VAL A 134 -16.80 14.96 4.42
CA VAL A 134 -17.36 15.01 5.76
C VAL A 134 -16.26 15.41 6.73
N VAL A 135 -16.33 16.64 7.22
CA VAL A 135 -15.39 17.18 8.21
C VAL A 135 -15.86 16.72 9.59
N VAL A 136 -15.10 15.84 10.23
CA VAL A 136 -15.41 15.35 11.57
C VAL A 136 -14.75 16.29 12.56
N THR A 137 -15.55 17.17 13.14
CA THR A 137 -15.03 18.26 13.96
C THR A 137 -14.84 17.80 15.39
N THR A 138 -13.82 18.33 16.06
CA THR A 138 -13.78 18.37 17.52
C THR A 138 -13.19 19.69 17.97
N LYS A 139 -13.71 20.23 19.07
CA LYS A 139 -13.24 21.52 19.61
C LYS A 139 -11.92 21.31 20.36
N TYR A 140 -10.79 21.58 19.69
CA TYR A 140 -9.46 21.59 20.31
C TYR A 140 -9.29 22.81 21.24
N PRO A 141 -8.43 22.73 22.27
CA PRO A 141 -8.16 23.87 23.12
C PRO A 141 -7.11 24.77 22.48
N ASN A 142 -7.13 26.06 22.79
CA ASN A 142 -6.07 26.96 22.35
C ASN A 142 -4.73 26.59 23.03
N LYS A 143 -3.67 26.37 22.23
CA LYS A 143 -2.30 26.03 22.70
C LYS A 143 -1.64 27.08 23.61
N LYS A 144 -2.25 28.26 23.75
CA LYS A 144 -1.78 29.34 24.65
C LYS A 144 -2.32 29.23 26.08
N ILE A 145 -3.13 28.22 26.38
CA ILE A 145 -3.75 28.03 27.69
C ILE A 145 -2.89 27.08 28.53
N GLU A 146 -2.79 27.37 29.82
CA GLU A 146 -2.10 26.52 30.80
C GLU A 146 -2.68 25.08 30.73
N ASN A 147 -1.81 24.07 30.70
CA ASN A 147 -2.17 22.66 30.56
C ASN A 147 -2.85 22.26 29.24
N TRP A 148 -2.71 23.00 28.13
CA TRP A 148 -3.23 22.52 26.83
C TRP A 148 -2.69 21.14 26.42
N GLN A 149 -1.50 20.75 26.94
CA GLN A 149 -0.93 19.41 26.75
C GLN A 149 -1.72 18.30 27.45
N THR A 150 -2.64 18.63 28.37
CA THR A 150 -3.54 17.66 29.04
C THR A 150 -4.84 17.46 28.28
N TYR A 151 -4.92 17.90 27.02
CA TYR A 151 -6.07 17.62 26.18
C TYR A 151 -6.13 16.12 25.83
N PRO A 152 -7.28 15.47 26.03
CA PRO A 152 -7.38 14.03 25.86
C PRO A 152 -7.23 13.65 24.40
N ASN A 153 -6.18 12.87 24.09
CA ASN A 153 -5.95 12.31 22.76
C ASN A 153 -7.08 11.33 22.37
N GLU A 154 -7.85 10.85 23.35
CA GLU A 154 -9.05 10.01 23.20
C GLU A 154 -10.14 10.65 22.34
N LYS A 155 -10.08 11.95 22.06
CA LYS A 155 -11.03 12.56 21.11
C LYS A 155 -10.92 12.02 19.69
N VAL A 156 -9.77 11.48 19.29
CA VAL A 156 -9.68 10.76 18.01
C VAL A 156 -10.46 9.43 18.04
N ILE A 157 -10.53 8.77 19.21
CA ILE A 157 -11.40 7.59 19.41
C ILE A 157 -12.86 8.01 19.25
N SER A 158 -13.27 9.12 19.87
CA SER A 158 -14.62 9.67 19.70
C SER A 158 -14.95 9.98 18.25
N GLN A 159 -14.05 10.64 17.51
CA GLN A 159 -14.28 10.91 16.10
C GLN A 159 -14.41 9.64 15.26
N LEU A 160 -13.65 8.58 15.55
CA LEU A 160 -13.80 7.28 14.88
C LEU A 160 -15.13 6.60 15.22
N LEU A 161 -15.60 6.70 16.46
CA LEU A 161 -16.91 6.21 16.87
C LEU A 161 -18.04 6.98 16.17
N ASP A 162 -18.02 8.32 16.23
CA ASP A 162 -18.98 9.19 15.57
C ASP A 162 -19.01 8.90 14.05
N THR A 163 -17.84 8.72 13.44
CA THR A 163 -17.71 8.35 12.02
C THR A 163 -18.36 7.00 11.72
N LEU A 164 -18.05 5.97 12.51
CA LEU A 164 -18.62 4.62 12.33
C LEU A 164 -20.15 4.64 12.46
N ASP A 165 -20.68 5.37 13.43
CA ASP A 165 -22.11 5.49 13.68
C ASP A 165 -22.80 6.29 12.57
N ASP A 166 -22.23 7.40 12.12
CA ASP A 166 -22.78 8.18 11.00
C ASP A 166 -22.81 7.36 9.70
N ILE A 167 -21.74 6.61 9.41
CA ILE A 167 -21.67 5.72 8.25
C ILE A 167 -22.80 4.68 8.29
N LYS A 168 -23.00 4.04 9.45
CA LYS A 168 -24.07 3.04 9.61
C LYS A 168 -25.46 3.64 9.51
N ARG A 169 -25.68 4.75 10.22
CA ARG A 169 -26.98 5.43 10.31
C ARG A 169 -27.42 6.00 8.96
N LYS A 170 -26.50 6.60 8.21
CA LYS A 170 -26.75 7.18 6.88
C LYS A 170 -26.56 6.18 5.73
N LYS A 171 -26.27 4.90 6.02
CA LYS A 171 -26.10 3.82 5.03
C LYS A 171 -24.99 4.09 4.00
N ARG A 172 -23.84 4.57 4.47
CA ARG A 172 -22.69 4.97 3.63
C ARG A 172 -21.64 3.85 3.46
N GLN A 173 -21.94 2.63 3.91
CA GLN A 173 -21.07 1.47 3.76
C GLN A 173 -20.72 1.22 2.29
N GLY A 174 -19.48 0.80 2.03
CA GLY A 174 -18.98 0.52 0.67
C GLY A 174 -18.81 1.74 -0.24
N LYS A 175 -19.15 2.95 0.22
CA LYS A 175 -19.06 4.23 -0.54
C LYS A 175 -18.18 5.28 0.13
N THR A 176 -17.47 4.88 1.19
CA THR A 176 -16.78 5.78 2.09
C THR A 176 -15.28 5.52 2.16
N THR A 177 -14.50 6.58 2.25
CA THR A 177 -13.09 6.55 2.66
C THR A 177 -12.91 7.35 3.94
N LEU A 178 -12.04 6.89 4.83
CA LEU A 178 -11.53 7.66 5.97
C LEU A 178 -10.12 8.12 5.64
N THR A 179 -9.85 9.42 5.70
CA THR A 179 -8.49 9.97 5.57
C THR A 179 -7.96 10.46 6.93
N MET A 180 -6.75 10.01 7.27
CA MET A 180 -6.06 10.33 8.52
C MET A 180 -4.72 11.00 8.19
N SER A 181 -4.72 12.34 8.19
CA SER A 181 -3.57 13.19 7.86
C SER A 181 -2.78 13.65 9.09
N PHE A 182 -2.64 12.78 10.10
CA PHE A 182 -1.96 13.06 11.34
C PHE A 182 -1.14 11.85 11.78
N SER A 183 -0.27 12.05 12.78
CA SER A 183 0.47 10.95 13.41
C SER A 183 0.80 11.23 14.87
N TYR A 184 1.06 10.16 15.62
CA TYR A 184 1.51 10.23 17.00
C TYR A 184 2.52 9.12 17.32
N SER A 185 3.41 9.38 18.27
CA SER A 185 4.45 8.43 18.67
C SER A 185 3.87 7.25 19.41
N VAL A 186 4.47 6.06 19.26
CA VAL A 186 4.05 4.84 19.96
C VAL A 186 4.03 5.04 21.48
N GLN A 187 5.05 5.73 22.00
CA GLN A 187 5.24 5.96 23.44
C GLN A 187 4.34 7.06 24.01
N ARG A 188 3.59 7.78 23.16
CA ARG A 188 2.73 8.88 23.61
C ARG A 188 1.46 8.36 24.27
N GLU A 189 0.94 7.23 23.80
CA GLU A 189 -0.34 6.67 24.24
C GLU A 189 -0.17 5.26 24.82
N THR A 190 -1.13 4.83 25.63
CA THR A 190 -1.14 3.50 26.24
C THR A 190 -1.44 2.40 25.20
N SER A 191 -1.09 1.16 25.52
CA SER A 191 -1.42 0.01 24.67
C SER A 191 -2.93 -0.13 24.42
N LEU A 192 -3.75 0.16 25.43
CA LEU A 192 -5.21 0.12 25.31
C LEU A 192 -5.73 1.15 24.31
N PHE A 193 -5.12 2.34 24.27
CA PHE A 193 -5.44 3.36 23.26
C PHE A 193 -5.18 2.84 21.85
N HIS A 194 -3.98 2.29 21.60
CA HIS A 194 -3.62 1.74 20.29
C HIS A 194 -4.52 0.58 19.87
N MET A 195 -4.80 -0.36 20.77
CA MET A 195 -5.74 -1.46 20.53
C MET A 195 -7.14 -0.95 20.18
N THR A 196 -7.61 0.09 20.86
CA THR A 196 -8.95 0.67 20.62
C THR A 196 -9.01 1.31 19.24
N ILE A 197 -8.02 2.12 18.86
CA ILE A 197 -7.94 2.71 17.52
C ILE A 197 -7.88 1.61 16.46
N ARG A 198 -6.98 0.63 16.62
CA ARG A 198 -6.84 -0.49 15.68
C ARG A 198 -8.15 -1.25 15.49
N HIS A 199 -8.88 -1.49 16.58
CA HIS A 199 -10.17 -2.16 16.55
C HIS A 199 -11.25 -1.35 15.83
N LEU A 200 -11.32 -0.04 16.07
CA LEU A 200 -12.27 0.84 15.37
C LEU A 200 -11.97 0.95 13.87
N LEU A 201 -10.68 1.01 13.51
CA LEU A 201 -10.26 0.97 12.11
C LEU A 201 -10.63 -0.35 11.44
N GLN A 202 -10.53 -1.50 12.15
CA GLN A 202 -11.05 -2.77 11.65
C GLN A 202 -12.54 -2.69 11.38
N LYS A 203 -13.32 -2.19 12.35
CA LYS A 203 -14.78 -2.10 12.19
C LYS A 203 -15.16 -1.22 11.00
N LEU A 204 -14.44 -0.14 10.76
CA LEU A 204 -14.64 0.69 9.57
C LEU A 204 -14.33 -0.08 8.29
N ASP A 205 -13.20 -0.80 8.23
CA ASP A 205 -12.85 -1.66 7.11
C ASP A 205 -13.94 -2.72 6.84
N ASP A 206 -14.45 -3.37 7.89
CA ASP A 206 -15.54 -4.35 7.83
C ASP A 206 -16.87 -3.73 7.33
N GLN A 207 -17.04 -2.42 7.46
CA GLN A 207 -18.18 -1.67 6.89
C GLN A 207 -17.92 -1.19 5.44
N GLY A 208 -16.86 -1.68 4.79
CA GLY A 208 -16.51 -1.28 3.42
C GLY A 208 -15.88 0.12 3.35
N VAL A 209 -15.34 0.64 4.46
CA VAL A 209 -14.65 1.93 4.49
C VAL A 209 -13.19 1.72 4.09
N VAL A 210 -12.73 2.44 3.08
CA VAL A 210 -11.30 2.44 2.74
C VAL A 210 -10.56 3.34 3.73
N VAL A 211 -9.70 2.75 4.56
CA VAL A 211 -8.92 3.47 5.57
C VAL A 211 -7.59 3.93 4.97
N VAL A 212 -7.38 5.24 4.92
CA VAL A 212 -6.19 5.88 4.31
C VAL A 212 -5.42 6.69 5.36
N ALA A 213 -4.11 6.44 5.49
CA ALA A 213 -3.24 7.13 6.43
C ALA A 213 -2.01 7.74 5.75
N SER A 214 -1.58 8.92 6.21
CA SER A 214 -0.32 9.55 5.79
C SER A 214 0.89 8.78 6.33
N ALA A 215 1.93 8.59 5.52
CA ALA A 215 3.09 7.77 5.89
C ALA A 215 4.03 8.37 6.96
N ASN A 216 3.78 9.60 7.46
CA ASN A 216 4.63 10.38 8.37
C ASN A 216 5.74 11.19 7.67
N ASN A 217 6.22 12.27 8.33
CA ASN A 217 7.14 13.28 7.76
C ASN A 217 8.49 13.37 8.50
N HIS A 218 9.02 12.26 9.00
CA HIS A 218 10.17 12.23 9.91
C HIS A 218 11.36 11.44 9.38
N ALA A 219 11.39 11.13 8.08
CA ALA A 219 12.50 10.40 7.47
C ALA A 219 13.84 11.12 7.58
N ASP A 220 13.81 12.45 7.64
CA ASP A 220 14.97 13.33 7.81
C ASP A 220 15.37 13.53 9.28
N LYS A 221 14.60 12.98 10.23
CA LYS A 221 14.85 13.15 11.67
C LYS A 221 15.73 12.01 12.20
N PRO A 222 16.92 12.30 12.77
CA PRO A 222 17.87 11.27 13.20
C PRO A 222 17.32 10.23 14.18
N LYS A 223 16.34 10.60 15.00
CA LYS A 223 15.77 9.73 16.05
C LYS A 223 14.73 8.73 15.53
N GLU A 224 14.16 8.96 14.34
CA GLU A 224 13.11 8.12 13.78
C GLU A 224 13.56 7.43 12.50
N GLY A 225 14.26 8.18 11.63
CA GLY A 225 14.76 7.68 10.37
C GLY A 225 13.64 7.37 9.37
N ILE A 226 14.03 6.70 8.28
CA ILE A 226 13.15 6.38 7.15
C ILE A 226 11.98 5.45 7.52
N PRO A 227 12.17 4.35 8.28
CA PRO A 227 11.10 3.41 8.59
C PRO A 227 9.93 4.07 9.30
N MET A 228 8.72 3.63 8.99
CA MET A 228 7.53 4.13 9.67
C MET A 228 7.43 3.58 11.09
N GLN A 229 7.47 4.48 12.06
CA GLN A 229 7.40 4.12 13.49
C GLN A 229 6.19 4.71 14.21
N ARG A 230 5.27 5.37 13.52
CA ARG A 230 4.17 6.11 14.14
C ARG A 230 2.79 5.66 13.68
N TYR A 231 1.83 5.75 14.60
CA TYR A 231 0.42 5.48 14.34
C TYR A 231 -0.31 6.72 13.82
N PRO A 232 -1.39 6.56 13.04
CA PRO A 232 -2.05 5.29 12.70
C PRO A 232 -1.36 4.50 11.59
N ALA A 233 -0.44 5.10 10.84
CA ALA A 233 0.11 4.49 9.63
C ALA A 233 0.89 3.19 9.87
N LYS A 234 1.50 3.02 11.06
CA LYS A 234 2.15 1.77 11.47
C LYS A 234 1.17 0.60 11.57
N PHE A 235 -0.14 0.81 11.77
CA PHE A 235 -1.12 -0.28 11.78
C PHE A 235 -1.16 -1.04 10.45
N ALA A 236 -0.66 -0.50 9.33
CA ALA A 236 -0.57 -1.24 8.07
C ALA A 236 0.57 -2.28 8.04
N ASP A 237 1.48 -2.25 9.02
CA ASP A 237 2.54 -3.25 9.16
C ASP A 237 1.93 -4.62 9.47
N PRO A 238 2.12 -5.65 8.62
CA PRO A 238 1.61 -6.99 8.89
C PRO A 238 2.13 -7.58 10.21
N ASN A 239 3.31 -7.11 10.67
CA ASN A 239 3.95 -7.55 11.90
C ASN A 239 3.74 -6.56 13.06
N ASP A 240 2.74 -5.67 12.97
CA ASP A 240 2.44 -4.75 14.05
C ASP A 240 2.05 -5.50 15.33
N VAL A 241 2.50 -5.00 16.48
CA VAL A 241 2.26 -5.62 17.79
C VAL A 241 0.77 -5.63 18.18
N TYR A 242 -0.05 -4.78 17.57
CA TYR A 242 -1.50 -4.75 17.76
C TYR A 242 -2.28 -5.46 16.65
N GLY A 243 -1.60 -6.20 15.77
CA GLY A 243 -2.15 -6.87 14.59
C GLY A 243 -2.23 -5.91 13.40
N GLY A 244 -1.61 -6.28 12.28
CA GLY A 244 -1.66 -5.47 11.06
C GLY A 244 -3.07 -5.30 10.50
N LEU A 245 -3.36 -4.15 9.91
CA LEU A 245 -4.59 -3.84 9.17
C LEU A 245 -4.28 -3.92 7.68
N GLU A 246 -4.42 -5.13 7.12
CA GLU A 246 -3.98 -5.46 5.76
C GLU A 246 -4.54 -4.52 4.69
N ASN A 247 -5.81 -4.12 4.83
CA ASN A 247 -6.50 -3.25 3.86
C ASN A 247 -6.19 -1.76 4.04
N MET A 248 -5.46 -1.36 5.08
CA MET A 248 -5.05 0.04 5.25
C MET A 248 -4.18 0.48 4.08
N ILE A 249 -4.49 1.66 3.56
CA ILE A 249 -3.73 2.31 2.50
C ILE A 249 -2.86 3.38 3.15
N VAL A 250 -1.58 3.07 3.30
CA VAL A 250 -0.58 4.05 3.70
C VAL A 250 -0.02 4.75 2.47
N VAL A 251 0.02 6.08 2.53
CA VAL A 251 0.43 6.92 1.40
C VAL A 251 1.67 7.74 1.75
N ALA A 252 2.74 7.50 1.02
CA ALA A 252 3.97 8.28 1.10
C ALA A 252 3.93 9.47 0.12
N ALA A 253 4.76 10.49 0.39
CA ALA A 253 4.80 11.71 -0.41
C ALA A 253 5.88 11.65 -1.47
N SER A 254 5.59 12.28 -2.60
CA SER A 254 6.51 12.49 -3.71
C SER A 254 6.62 13.96 -4.08
N ASP A 255 7.74 14.31 -4.70
CA ASP A 255 7.98 15.63 -5.29
C ASP A 255 7.56 15.69 -6.77
N TRP A 256 7.69 16.87 -7.38
CA TRP A 256 7.39 17.07 -8.80
C TRP A 256 8.32 16.26 -9.73
N LYS A 257 9.47 15.77 -9.23
CA LYS A 257 10.37 14.88 -9.98
C LYS A 257 9.99 13.41 -9.83
N THR A 258 8.79 13.10 -9.31
CA THR A 258 8.31 11.74 -9.04
C THR A 258 9.24 10.93 -8.12
N GLN A 259 10.02 11.63 -7.28
CA GLN A 259 10.90 11.03 -6.29
C GLN A 259 10.19 11.00 -4.94
N LYS A 260 10.57 10.05 -4.07
CA LYS A 260 10.15 10.11 -2.67
C LYS A 260 10.60 11.44 -2.07
N ALA A 261 9.66 12.18 -1.48
CA ALA A 261 9.97 13.40 -0.76
C ALA A 261 10.97 13.14 0.38
N TYR A 262 11.89 14.08 0.61
CA TYR A 262 13.00 13.85 1.56
C TYR A 262 12.49 13.56 2.99
N PHE A 263 11.42 14.24 3.41
CA PHE A 263 10.80 14.07 4.73
C PHE A 263 9.92 12.80 4.82
N SER A 264 9.47 12.24 3.69
CA SER A 264 8.50 11.14 3.70
C SER A 264 9.14 9.87 4.26
N ASN A 265 8.54 9.34 5.33
CA ASN A 265 8.81 8.00 5.80
C ASN A 265 8.39 6.96 4.75
N TYR A 266 8.99 5.78 4.86
CA TYR A 266 8.78 4.67 3.94
C TYR A 266 9.00 3.33 4.64
N SER A 267 8.12 2.38 4.35
CA SER A 267 8.25 0.95 4.68
C SER A 267 7.67 0.13 3.51
N PRO A 268 8.04 -1.16 3.34
CA PRO A 268 7.53 -1.99 2.24
C PRO A 268 6.00 -2.14 2.21
N PHE A 269 5.31 -1.94 3.33
CA PHE A 269 3.85 -1.97 3.42
C PHE A 269 3.15 -0.68 2.96
N VAL A 270 3.90 0.34 2.52
CA VAL A 270 3.32 1.52 1.85
C VAL A 270 2.56 1.04 0.61
N ALA A 271 1.31 1.47 0.45
CA ALA A 271 0.49 1.03 -0.67
C ALA A 271 0.87 1.76 -1.97
N THR A 272 1.17 3.06 -1.88
CA THR A 272 1.48 3.91 -3.05
C THR A 272 2.07 5.26 -2.62
N PHE A 273 2.44 6.08 -3.61
CA PHE A 273 2.87 7.45 -3.43
C PHE A 273 1.90 8.41 -4.11
N ALA A 274 1.79 9.62 -3.58
CA ALA A 274 1.08 10.73 -4.22
C ALA A 274 1.89 12.03 -4.10
N PRO A 275 1.63 13.05 -4.93
CA PRO A 275 2.19 14.38 -4.78
C PRO A 275 2.04 14.88 -3.33
N GLY A 276 3.13 15.33 -2.69
CA GLY A 276 3.05 15.80 -1.32
C GLY A 276 4.18 16.73 -0.87
N GLU A 277 5.24 16.90 -1.65
CA GLU A 277 6.26 17.93 -1.43
C GLU A 277 6.04 19.08 -2.40
N ASP A 278 6.00 20.30 -1.88
CA ASP A 278 5.76 21.54 -2.62
C ASP A 278 4.47 21.49 -3.46
N VAL A 279 3.43 20.89 -2.89
CA VAL A 279 2.08 20.94 -3.42
C VAL A 279 1.40 22.23 -2.99
N THR A 280 0.23 22.51 -3.55
CA THR A 280 -0.46 23.78 -3.32
C THR A 280 -1.68 23.59 -2.42
N CYS A 281 -1.79 24.41 -1.38
CA CYS A 281 -2.89 24.46 -0.43
C CYS A 281 -3.53 25.85 -0.41
N PRO A 282 -4.78 25.99 0.06
CA PRO A 282 -5.34 27.28 0.45
C PRO A 282 -4.41 28.03 1.40
N ALA A 283 -4.29 29.34 1.23
CA ALA A 283 -3.67 30.22 2.22
C ALA A 283 -4.71 30.76 3.20
N ASP A 284 -4.26 31.27 4.35
CA ASP A 284 -5.17 31.86 5.33
C ASP A 284 -5.82 33.11 4.75
N PRO A 285 -7.17 33.16 4.61
CA PRO A 285 -7.85 34.30 4.02
C PRO A 285 -7.74 35.59 4.85
N VAL A 286 -7.38 35.49 6.13
CA VAL A 286 -7.13 36.64 7.01
C VAL A 286 -5.75 37.24 6.76
N ASP A 287 -4.72 36.39 6.72
CA ASP A 287 -3.34 36.84 6.50
C ASP A 287 -3.09 37.21 5.02
N GLN A 288 -3.83 36.58 4.12
CA GLN A 288 -3.67 36.71 2.68
C GLN A 288 -5.03 36.97 2.00
N PRO A 289 -5.55 38.21 2.11
CA PRO A 289 -6.85 38.57 1.58
C PRO A 289 -6.90 38.36 0.07
N GLY A 290 -7.97 37.69 -0.41
CA GLY A 290 -8.15 37.34 -1.83
C GLY A 290 -8.20 35.84 -2.12
N ASN A 291 -8.24 34.96 -1.10
CA ASN A 291 -8.33 33.50 -1.26
C ASN A 291 -7.19 32.94 -2.13
N ILE A 292 -5.97 33.38 -1.81
CA ILE A 292 -4.77 32.98 -2.53
C ILE A 292 -4.26 31.62 -2.05
N MET A 293 -3.39 31.02 -2.86
CA MET A 293 -2.83 29.70 -2.59
C MET A 293 -1.42 29.83 -2.03
N LYS A 294 -0.97 28.81 -1.29
CA LYS A 294 0.39 28.70 -0.77
C LYS A 294 0.99 27.33 -1.02
N ILE A 295 2.31 27.23 -0.87
CA ILE A 295 3.04 25.98 -0.93
C ILE A 295 2.94 25.25 0.42
N CYS A 296 2.73 23.94 0.37
CA CYS A 296 2.63 23.07 1.52
C CYS A 296 3.32 21.73 1.22
N SER A 297 3.94 21.15 2.26
CA SER A 297 4.71 19.91 2.15
C SER A 297 4.36 18.96 3.30
N GLY A 298 4.02 17.71 2.97
CA GLY A 298 3.66 16.69 3.93
C GLY A 298 2.93 15.49 3.30
N THR A 299 3.14 14.31 3.88
CA THR A 299 2.33 13.11 3.59
C THR A 299 0.85 13.32 3.92
N SER A 300 0.54 14.28 4.79
CA SER A 300 -0.80 14.79 5.06
C SER A 300 -1.53 15.36 3.84
N PHE A 301 -0.80 15.78 2.79
CA PHE A 301 -1.38 16.25 1.52
C PHE A 301 -1.36 15.17 0.43
N ALA A 302 -0.57 14.11 0.61
CA ALA A 302 -0.54 12.94 -0.29
C ALA A 302 -1.70 11.98 0.02
N ALA A 303 -1.93 11.64 1.29
CA ALA A 303 -3.00 10.75 1.73
C ALA A 303 -4.43 11.13 1.25
N PRO A 304 -4.90 12.38 1.37
CA PRO A 304 -6.24 12.76 0.93
C PRO A 304 -6.47 12.59 -0.57
N GLN A 305 -5.42 12.70 -1.40
CA GLN A 305 -5.53 12.45 -2.85
C GLN A 305 -5.89 11.00 -3.13
N VAL A 306 -5.36 10.05 -2.35
CA VAL A 306 -5.65 8.62 -2.52
C VAL A 306 -7.04 8.27 -1.99
N ALA A 307 -7.48 8.91 -0.90
CA ALA A 307 -8.85 8.78 -0.40
C ALA A 307 -9.85 9.30 -1.43
N ALA A 308 -9.59 10.46 -2.03
CA ALA A 308 -10.38 11.00 -3.13
C ALA A 308 -10.37 10.07 -4.36
N LEU A 309 -9.21 9.52 -4.72
CA LEU A 309 -9.07 8.61 -5.84
C LEU A 309 -9.87 7.31 -5.66
N ALA A 310 -9.88 6.74 -4.46
CA ALA A 310 -10.68 5.57 -4.11
C ALA A 310 -12.18 5.81 -4.39
N ASN A 311 -12.70 6.98 -4.00
CA ASN A 311 -14.09 7.34 -4.25
C ASN A 311 -14.35 7.71 -5.71
N TYR A 312 -13.39 8.35 -6.40
CA TYR A 312 -13.46 8.55 -7.84
C TYR A 312 -13.58 7.20 -8.58
N PHE A 313 -12.76 6.20 -8.26
CA PHE A 313 -12.87 4.86 -8.85
C PHE A 313 -14.21 4.19 -8.57
N ARG A 314 -14.81 4.42 -7.40
CA ARG A 314 -16.16 3.96 -7.08
C ARG A 314 -17.25 4.70 -7.87
N ALA A 315 -16.99 5.89 -8.38
CA ALA A 315 -17.96 6.66 -9.15
C ALA A 315 -17.88 6.36 -10.66
N VAL A 316 -16.66 6.12 -11.18
CA VAL A 316 -16.46 5.85 -12.61
C VAL A 316 -17.04 4.49 -12.98
N PRO A 317 -17.99 4.44 -13.95
CA PRO A 317 -18.51 3.18 -14.45
C PRO A 317 -17.38 2.24 -14.86
N SER A 318 -17.42 0.99 -14.41
CA SER A 318 -16.44 -0.02 -14.77
C SER A 318 -17.02 -1.43 -14.59
N PRO A 319 -16.39 -2.47 -15.18
CA PRO A 319 -16.79 -3.86 -14.96
C PRO A 319 -16.73 -4.30 -13.48
N TRP A 320 -15.95 -3.61 -12.65
CA TRP A 320 -15.74 -3.96 -11.24
C TRP A 320 -16.63 -3.19 -10.27
N GLN A 321 -17.57 -2.38 -10.75
CA GLN A 321 -18.36 -1.48 -9.92
C GLN A 321 -18.97 -2.15 -8.67
N SER A 322 -19.47 -3.39 -8.82
CA SER A 322 -20.06 -4.18 -7.74
C SER A 322 -19.06 -4.81 -6.77
N GLN A 323 -17.76 -4.67 -7.03
CA GLN A 323 -16.65 -5.22 -6.24
C GLN A 323 -15.89 -4.13 -5.46
N LEU A 324 -16.14 -2.85 -5.76
CA LEU A 324 -15.45 -1.70 -5.16
C LEU A 324 -16.06 -1.25 -3.81
N ASP A 325 -17.09 -1.95 -3.33
CA ASP A 325 -17.54 -1.85 -1.95
C ASP A 325 -16.51 -2.44 -0.96
N LYS A 326 -15.69 -3.39 -1.42
CA LYS A 326 -14.62 -4.03 -0.65
C LYS A 326 -13.33 -3.18 -0.63
N PRO A 327 -12.80 -2.81 0.55
CA PRO A 327 -11.59 -1.99 0.65
C PRO A 327 -10.35 -2.64 0.00
N SER A 328 -10.20 -3.95 0.14
CA SER A 328 -9.11 -4.72 -0.47
C SER A 328 -9.06 -4.57 -2.00
N ASN A 329 -10.23 -4.60 -2.66
CA ASN A 329 -10.34 -4.44 -4.11
C ASN A 329 -10.01 -3.01 -4.55
N VAL A 330 -10.43 -2.01 -3.78
CA VAL A 330 -10.07 -0.61 -4.06
C VAL A 330 -8.56 -0.39 -3.91
N LYS A 331 -7.94 -0.94 -2.86
CA LYS A 331 -6.48 -0.91 -2.64
C LYS A 331 -5.73 -1.53 -3.83
N LYS A 332 -6.14 -2.72 -4.27
CA LYS A 332 -5.57 -3.40 -5.44
C LYS A 332 -5.69 -2.58 -6.71
N LEU A 333 -6.84 -1.96 -6.94
CA LEU A 333 -7.07 -1.11 -8.11
C LEU A 333 -6.13 0.11 -8.11
N ILE A 334 -5.98 0.79 -6.96
CA ILE A 334 -5.02 1.89 -6.79
C ILE A 334 -3.60 1.44 -7.11
N GLN A 335 -3.19 0.26 -6.63
CA GLN A 335 -1.85 -0.30 -6.89
C GLN A 335 -1.64 -0.64 -8.37
N LEU A 336 -2.63 -1.26 -9.03
CA LEU A 336 -2.58 -1.59 -10.47
C LEU A 336 -2.40 -0.35 -11.35
N PHE A 337 -3.06 0.75 -11.00
CA PHE A 337 -2.96 2.02 -11.73
C PHE A 337 -1.72 2.83 -11.36
N ALA A 338 -1.14 2.64 -10.17
CA ALA A 338 0.07 3.36 -9.77
C ALA A 338 1.26 3.06 -10.70
N ARG A 339 2.00 4.12 -11.06
CA ARG A 339 3.09 4.01 -12.04
C ARG A 339 4.21 5.01 -11.78
N ARG A 340 5.41 4.61 -12.19
CA ARG A 340 6.58 5.48 -12.36
C ARG A 340 6.57 6.12 -13.75
N PHE A 341 7.09 7.33 -13.88
CA PHE A 341 7.26 8.02 -15.15
C PHE A 341 8.53 8.89 -15.16
N ALA A 342 8.92 9.41 -16.32
CA ALA A 342 10.04 10.32 -16.48
C ALA A 342 9.53 11.76 -16.50
N VAL A 343 10.43 12.72 -16.25
CA VAL A 343 10.11 14.15 -16.29
C VAL A 343 10.88 14.82 -17.41
N TYR A 344 10.18 15.51 -18.30
CA TYR A 344 10.74 16.12 -19.50
C TYR A 344 11.81 17.15 -19.13
N GLY A 345 13.00 17.03 -19.73
CA GLY A 345 14.12 17.95 -19.48
C GLY A 345 14.78 17.83 -18.10
N HIS A 346 14.43 16.82 -17.30
CA HIS A 346 14.95 16.68 -15.94
C HIS A 346 15.42 15.25 -15.64
N ASN A 347 16.62 15.14 -15.08
CA ASN A 347 17.14 13.86 -14.60
C ASN A 347 16.42 13.47 -13.30
N VAL A 348 15.82 12.29 -13.29
CA VAL A 348 15.16 11.71 -12.12
C VAL A 348 15.97 10.51 -11.67
N ASP A 349 16.52 10.56 -10.45
CA ASP A 349 17.18 9.42 -9.81
C ASP A 349 16.27 8.16 -9.83
N PRO A 350 16.65 7.10 -10.57
CA PRO A 350 15.88 5.86 -10.62
C PRO A 350 15.70 5.21 -9.24
N ALA A 351 16.67 5.33 -8.34
CA ALA A 351 16.60 4.76 -6.99
C ALA A 351 15.62 5.53 -6.08
N ALA A 352 15.44 6.83 -6.31
CA ALA A 352 14.47 7.66 -5.59
C ALA A 352 13.06 7.64 -6.20
N ARG A 353 12.92 7.18 -7.46
CA ARG A 353 11.64 7.14 -8.19
C ARG A 353 10.66 6.14 -7.57
N ARG A 354 9.39 6.54 -7.43
CA ARG A 354 8.33 5.74 -6.79
C ARG A 354 7.06 5.68 -7.64
N PRO A 355 6.23 4.63 -7.49
CA PRO A 355 4.98 4.54 -8.24
C PRO A 355 3.97 5.53 -7.67
N ILE A 356 3.60 6.53 -8.48
CA ILE A 356 2.64 7.57 -8.13
C ILE A 356 1.25 7.13 -8.58
N ILE A 357 0.22 7.47 -7.79
CA ILE A 357 -1.18 7.23 -8.14
C ILE A 357 -1.57 7.79 -9.52
N TRP A 358 -2.51 7.10 -10.15
CA TRP A 358 -3.11 7.48 -11.43
C TRP A 358 -4.61 7.26 -11.38
N ASN A 359 -5.39 8.17 -11.95
CA ASN A 359 -6.83 8.04 -12.07
C ASN A 359 -7.30 7.21 -13.28
N GLY A 360 -6.39 6.59 -14.03
CA GLY A 360 -6.74 5.74 -15.16
C GLY A 360 -7.17 6.50 -16.43
N GLN A 361 -7.08 7.84 -16.46
CA GLN A 361 -7.37 8.61 -17.68
C GLN A 361 -6.22 8.56 -18.67
N VAL A 362 -6.57 8.41 -19.95
CA VAL A 362 -5.69 8.47 -21.12
C VAL A 362 -6.18 9.58 -22.06
N GLY A 363 -5.86 10.83 -21.72
CA GLY A 363 -6.41 11.98 -22.43
C GLY A 363 -7.92 12.06 -22.22
N GLU A 364 -8.68 11.92 -23.31
CA GLU A 364 -10.15 11.92 -23.29
C GLU A 364 -10.77 10.56 -22.91
N HIS A 365 -9.98 9.48 -22.90
CA HIS A 365 -10.45 8.13 -22.63
C HIS A 365 -10.21 7.68 -21.18
N SER A 366 -10.95 6.66 -20.75
CA SER A 366 -10.81 6.06 -19.41
C SER A 366 -10.54 4.56 -19.45
N CYS A 367 -9.47 4.13 -18.79
CA CYS A 367 -9.18 2.72 -18.59
C CYS A 367 -10.22 1.99 -17.73
N LEU A 368 -11.03 2.71 -16.93
CA LEU A 368 -12.09 2.12 -16.13
C LEU A 368 -13.39 1.98 -16.93
N ARG A 369 -13.83 3.07 -17.58
CA ARG A 369 -15.09 3.11 -18.34
C ARG A 369 -15.04 2.29 -19.62
N GLU A 370 -13.95 2.43 -20.36
CA GLU A 370 -13.77 1.83 -21.68
C GLU A 370 -12.85 0.59 -21.58
N TYR A 371 -12.94 -0.13 -20.47
CA TYR A 371 -12.12 -1.33 -20.26
C TYR A 371 -12.37 -2.38 -21.34
N GLY A 372 -11.29 -2.96 -21.86
CA GLY A 372 -11.34 -3.93 -22.96
C GLY A 372 -11.32 -3.31 -24.36
N SER A 373 -11.22 -1.98 -24.48
CA SER A 373 -10.97 -1.32 -25.76
C SER A 373 -9.72 -1.88 -26.45
N LYS A 374 -9.81 -2.05 -27.77
CA LYS A 374 -8.72 -2.54 -28.64
C LYS A 374 -7.95 -1.42 -29.33
N GLU A 375 -8.34 -0.17 -29.09
CA GLU A 375 -7.71 1.00 -29.67
C GLU A 375 -6.31 1.24 -29.07
N ASP A 376 -5.48 1.98 -29.80
CA ASP A 376 -4.08 2.18 -29.44
C ASP A 376 -3.91 2.88 -28.09
N TRP A 377 -4.82 3.80 -27.73
CA TRP A 377 -4.78 4.50 -26.45
C TRP A 377 -4.93 3.53 -25.26
N ALA A 378 -5.68 2.43 -25.43
CA ALA A 378 -5.99 1.49 -24.35
C ALA A 378 -4.81 0.58 -23.99
N ARG A 379 -3.76 0.53 -24.82
CA ARG A 379 -2.55 -0.29 -24.59
C ARG A 379 -1.79 0.09 -23.33
N VAL A 380 -1.99 1.30 -22.81
CA VAL A 380 -1.36 1.77 -21.56
C VAL A 380 -2.14 1.36 -20.31
N CYS A 381 -3.40 0.93 -20.46
CA CYS A 381 -4.23 0.48 -19.36
C CYS A 381 -3.70 -0.84 -18.78
N PRO A 382 -3.74 -1.01 -17.45
CA PRO A 382 -3.35 -2.28 -16.83
C PRO A 382 -4.32 -3.39 -17.24
N THR A 383 -3.81 -4.62 -17.37
CA THR A 383 -4.65 -5.81 -17.41
C THR A 383 -5.15 -6.09 -16.00
N ILE A 384 -6.46 -6.20 -15.84
CA ILE A 384 -7.12 -6.40 -14.54
C ILE A 384 -8.02 -7.64 -14.68
N ARG A 385 -7.94 -8.56 -13.72
CA ARG A 385 -8.81 -9.74 -13.67
C ARG A 385 -10.26 -9.34 -13.47
N ASP A 386 -11.19 -10.08 -14.07
CA ASP A 386 -12.63 -9.83 -13.92
C ASP A 386 -13.06 -9.82 -12.44
N ASN A 387 -12.45 -10.67 -11.61
CA ASN A 387 -12.60 -10.66 -10.16
C ASN A 387 -11.34 -10.06 -9.52
N LEU A 388 -11.46 -8.85 -8.96
CA LEU A 388 -10.37 -8.16 -8.24
C LEU A 388 -9.91 -8.93 -7.00
N GLY A 389 -10.78 -9.77 -6.44
CA GLY A 389 -10.44 -10.66 -5.33
C GLY A 389 -9.29 -11.60 -5.68
N ASP A 390 -9.19 -12.00 -6.96
CA ASP A 390 -8.19 -12.95 -7.44
C ASP A 390 -6.85 -12.30 -7.79
N GLU A 391 -6.75 -10.97 -7.77
CA GLU A 391 -5.47 -10.29 -7.89
C GLU A 391 -4.59 -10.56 -6.66
N PRO A 392 -3.25 -10.63 -6.82
CA PRO A 392 -2.35 -10.77 -5.69
C PRO A 392 -2.50 -9.59 -4.72
N ALA A 393 -2.01 -9.75 -3.47
CA ALA A 393 -2.14 -8.73 -2.43
C ALA A 393 -1.55 -7.37 -2.83
N ASN A 394 -0.45 -7.38 -3.59
CA ASN A 394 0.21 -6.19 -4.14
C ASN A 394 0.39 -6.35 -5.66
N PRO A 395 -0.65 -6.08 -6.47
CA PRO A 395 -0.65 -6.34 -7.92
C PRO A 395 0.06 -5.26 -8.75
N GLY A 396 0.39 -4.12 -8.13
CA GLY A 396 1.02 -2.97 -8.77
C GLY A 396 2.53 -3.10 -8.95
N GLN A 397 3.16 -1.99 -9.37
CA GLN A 397 4.61 -1.90 -9.32
C GLN A 397 5.10 -1.91 -7.85
N PRO A 398 6.25 -2.53 -7.56
CA PRO A 398 6.84 -2.50 -6.21
C PRO A 398 7.04 -1.06 -5.75
N VAL A 399 6.88 -0.80 -4.45
CA VAL A 399 7.09 0.54 -3.84
C VAL A 399 8.54 0.75 -3.42
N GLU A 400 9.36 -0.30 -3.51
CA GLU A 400 10.77 -0.31 -3.23
C GLU A 400 11.57 0.62 -4.16
N PRO A 401 12.74 1.11 -3.70
CA PRO A 401 13.74 1.65 -4.59
C PRO A 401 14.00 0.69 -5.76
N CYS A 402 14.13 1.23 -6.97
CA CYS A 402 14.72 0.44 -8.04
C CYS A 402 16.21 0.19 -7.74
N GLY A 403 16.69 -1.03 -8.00
CA GLY A 403 18.12 -1.29 -8.09
C GLY A 403 18.71 -0.71 -9.39
N PRO A 404 20.02 -0.40 -9.44
CA PRO A 404 20.71 -0.12 -10.70
C PRO A 404 20.66 -1.38 -11.58
N GLY A 405 19.91 -1.33 -12.68
CA GLY A 405 19.84 -2.43 -13.63
C GLY A 405 21.15 -2.58 -14.38
N GLN A 406 21.91 -3.66 -14.12
CA GLN A 406 22.89 -4.16 -15.07
C GLN A 406 22.16 -5.04 -16.10
N ASP A 407 22.12 -4.59 -17.35
CA ASP A 407 22.18 -5.41 -18.58
C ASP A 407 21.28 -6.67 -18.68
N GLY A 408 19.97 -6.54 -18.51
CA GLY A 408 19.01 -7.65 -18.66
C GLY A 408 18.16 -7.62 -19.94
N ASN A 409 18.30 -8.64 -20.79
CA ASN A 409 17.50 -8.94 -21.98
C ASN A 409 15.98 -9.12 -21.64
N PRO A 410 15.01 -8.62 -22.45
CA PRO A 410 13.60 -8.43 -22.03
C PRO A 410 12.80 -9.70 -21.70
N THR A 411 13.26 -10.89 -22.10
CA THR A 411 12.49 -12.14 -22.01
C THR A 411 12.69 -12.93 -20.73
N ARG A 412 13.62 -12.54 -19.83
CA ARG A 412 13.83 -13.22 -18.52
C ARG A 412 13.23 -12.50 -17.31
N LEU A 413 12.56 -11.36 -17.50
CA LEU A 413 12.03 -10.48 -16.44
C LEU A 413 10.81 -11.01 -15.65
N ARG A 414 10.45 -12.30 -15.81
CA ARG A 414 9.29 -12.90 -15.13
C ARG A 414 9.64 -13.77 -13.91
N ARG A 415 10.92 -13.91 -13.56
CA ARG A 415 11.37 -14.72 -12.43
C ARG A 415 12.60 -14.11 -11.76
N GLN A 416 12.41 -13.12 -10.89
CA GLN A 416 13.30 -12.82 -9.77
C GLN A 416 12.63 -11.77 -8.86
N ASP A 417 12.49 -12.11 -7.58
CA ASP A 417 11.84 -11.30 -6.52
C ASP A 417 12.66 -10.06 -6.08
N SER A 418 13.50 -9.51 -6.95
CA SER A 418 14.26 -8.29 -6.69
C SER A 418 14.17 -7.32 -7.89
N GLY A 419 13.60 -6.16 -7.61
CA GLY A 419 13.13 -5.17 -8.58
C GLY A 419 14.13 -4.75 -9.66
N SER A 420 13.81 -5.10 -10.90
CA SER A 420 14.30 -4.41 -12.08
C SER A 420 13.34 -3.25 -12.40
N CYS A 421 13.91 -2.07 -12.64
CA CYS A 421 13.12 -0.87 -12.92
C CYS A 421 12.41 -1.01 -14.28
N PRO A 422 11.10 -0.72 -14.40
CA PRO A 422 10.44 -0.75 -15.70
C PRO A 422 11.15 0.23 -16.64
N ARG A 423 11.39 -0.15 -17.91
CA ARG A 423 11.90 0.80 -18.91
C ARG A 423 10.91 1.95 -19.03
N ILE A 424 11.35 3.15 -18.67
CA ILE A 424 10.52 4.35 -18.73
C ILE A 424 10.90 5.13 -19.98
N PRO A 425 9.95 5.39 -20.90
CA PRO A 425 10.21 6.27 -22.04
C PRO A 425 10.73 7.64 -21.58
N GLY A 426 11.76 8.15 -22.24
CA GLY A 426 12.36 9.46 -21.92
C GLY A 426 13.30 9.48 -20.71
N ASP A 427 13.56 8.33 -20.07
CA ASP A 427 14.56 8.22 -19.01
C ASP A 427 15.97 8.29 -19.61
N ASN A 428 16.46 9.51 -19.81
CA ASN A 428 17.85 9.76 -20.12
C ASN A 428 18.68 9.57 -18.85
N GLY A 429 18.80 8.32 -18.38
CA GLY A 429 19.95 7.93 -17.57
C GLY A 429 21.25 8.26 -18.30
N PRO A 430 22.45 7.96 -17.75
CA PRO A 430 23.71 8.19 -18.44
C PRO A 430 23.86 7.22 -19.64
N GLY A 431 23.03 7.40 -20.66
CA GLY A 431 23.04 6.67 -21.91
C GLY A 431 24.15 7.24 -22.77
N LYS A 432 25.08 6.38 -23.17
CA LYS A 432 26.00 6.71 -24.26
C LYS A 432 25.19 6.93 -25.52
N ASN A 433 25.48 8.01 -26.25
CA ASN A 433 24.98 8.22 -27.60
C ASN A 433 25.30 6.98 -28.46
N ILE A 434 24.25 6.32 -28.95
CA ILE A 434 24.40 5.33 -30.02
C ILE A 434 24.09 6.08 -31.30
N ASN A 435 25.13 6.48 -32.03
CA ASN A 435 24.98 6.99 -33.38
C ASN A 435 24.61 5.82 -34.29
N TRP A 436 23.43 5.90 -34.89
CA TRP A 436 22.97 4.95 -35.91
C TRP A 436 23.42 5.41 -37.29
N GLN A 437 23.94 4.48 -38.09
CA GLN A 437 24.02 4.62 -39.55
C GLN A 437 23.29 3.41 -40.16
N ASP A 438 22.42 3.66 -41.14
CA ASP A 438 21.63 2.61 -41.78
C ASP A 438 22.52 1.61 -42.53
N GLY A 439 22.35 0.33 -42.23
CA GLY A 439 22.86 -0.80 -43.01
C GLY A 439 21.75 -1.45 -43.85
N PRO A 440 22.08 -2.19 -44.92
CA PRO A 440 21.09 -2.81 -45.81
C PRO A 440 20.24 -3.87 -45.11
N SER A 441 18.98 -4.00 -45.54
CA SER A 441 17.85 -4.62 -44.83
C SER A 441 17.83 -6.17 -44.74
N ALA A 442 18.84 -6.89 -45.24
CA ALA A 442 18.97 -8.35 -45.08
C ALA A 442 20.38 -8.86 -45.48
N PRO A 443 20.87 -9.99 -44.91
CA PRO A 443 22.10 -10.63 -45.37
C PRO A 443 21.91 -11.28 -46.75
N LYS A 444 22.92 -11.16 -47.62
CA LYS A 444 22.97 -11.87 -48.92
C LYS A 444 23.76 -13.17 -48.76
N CYS A 445 23.09 -14.31 -48.92
CA CYS A 445 23.73 -15.62 -48.99
C CYS A 445 23.99 -15.98 -50.46
N GLY A 446 25.23 -16.34 -50.81
CA GLY A 446 25.57 -16.79 -52.16
C GLY A 446 25.25 -18.27 -52.36
N GLY A 447 24.43 -18.59 -53.37
CA GLY A 447 24.52 -19.79 -54.23
C GLY A 447 24.37 -21.20 -53.63
N ASP A 448 23.21 -21.79 -53.92
CA ASP A 448 22.94 -23.20 -54.27
C ASP A 448 23.13 -24.36 -53.28
N HIS A 449 23.74 -24.18 -52.11
CA HIS A 449 23.76 -25.24 -51.08
C HIS A 449 23.26 -24.73 -49.73
N ASN A 450 21.96 -24.94 -49.49
CA ASN A 450 21.33 -24.72 -48.19
C ASN A 450 22.17 -25.36 -47.06
N CYS A 451 22.68 -24.49 -46.17
CA CYS A 451 23.34 -24.80 -44.89
C CYS A 451 24.54 -25.76 -44.97
N GLY A 452 25.67 -25.28 -45.50
CA GLY A 452 26.96 -25.98 -45.37
C GLY A 452 28.17 -25.11 -45.69
N GLY A 453 28.80 -24.54 -44.67
CA GLY A 453 30.25 -24.28 -44.69
C GLY A 453 30.75 -22.82 -44.73
N GLU A 454 29.95 -21.82 -45.07
CA GLU A 454 30.36 -20.41 -44.96
C GLU A 454 29.41 -19.58 -44.08
N LEU A 455 30.00 -18.77 -43.20
CA LEU A 455 29.29 -17.90 -42.26
C LEU A 455 28.59 -16.77 -43.03
N CYS A 456 27.31 -16.55 -42.74
CA CYS A 456 26.63 -15.32 -43.17
C CYS A 456 27.31 -14.11 -42.53
N HIS A 457 27.65 -13.10 -43.33
CA HIS A 457 28.24 -11.86 -42.82
C HIS A 457 27.16 -10.80 -42.51
N GLY A 458 27.20 -10.25 -41.27
CA GLY A 458 26.35 -9.19 -40.69
C GLY A 458 25.27 -9.73 -39.74
N TYR A 459 25.13 -9.39 -38.45
CA TYR A 459 25.81 -8.48 -37.50
C TYR A 459 25.82 -9.13 -36.09
N TYR A 460 26.76 -8.73 -35.23
CA TYR A 460 26.60 -8.54 -33.78
C TYR A 460 27.37 -7.26 -33.40
N CYS A 461 26.78 -6.38 -32.59
CA CYS A 461 27.49 -5.21 -32.05
C CYS A 461 27.92 -5.48 -30.60
N ASP A 462 29.19 -5.84 -30.43
CA ASP A 462 30.01 -5.50 -29.26
C ASP A 462 31.24 -4.75 -29.80
N PRO A 463 31.45 -3.47 -29.45
CA PRO A 463 32.59 -2.75 -29.98
C PRO A 463 33.95 -3.25 -29.44
N HIS A 464 34.03 -4.01 -28.34
CA HIS A 464 35.26 -4.70 -27.88
C HIS A 464 34.96 -5.93 -26.99
N PRO A 465 34.68 -7.11 -27.57
CA PRO A 465 34.48 -8.34 -26.79
C PRO A 465 35.82 -8.95 -26.32
N ASP A 466 35.94 -9.23 -25.02
CA ASP A 466 37.09 -9.97 -24.46
C ASP A 466 37.12 -11.46 -24.90
N ILE A 467 36.01 -11.98 -25.42
CA ILE A 467 35.89 -13.34 -25.95
C ILE A 467 35.25 -13.26 -27.34
N ARG A 468 35.94 -13.76 -28.37
CA ARG A 468 35.57 -13.59 -29.79
C ARG A 468 34.25 -14.26 -30.21
N HIS A 469 33.58 -15.04 -29.34
CA HIS A 469 32.36 -15.78 -29.67
C HIS A 469 31.35 -15.83 -28.48
N PRO A 470 30.03 -15.81 -28.74
CA PRO A 470 29.02 -16.02 -27.71
C PRO A 470 29.08 -17.45 -27.12
N PRO A 471 28.74 -17.66 -25.83
CA PRO A 471 28.87 -18.96 -25.15
C PRO A 471 28.08 -20.12 -25.77
N ASP A 472 27.00 -19.80 -26.51
CA ASP A 472 26.02 -20.78 -26.96
C ASP A 472 26.34 -21.40 -28.35
N TYR A 473 27.53 -21.14 -28.91
CA TYR A 473 27.87 -21.45 -30.31
C TYR A 473 29.17 -22.25 -30.51
N TYR A 474 29.58 -23.06 -29.54
CA TYR A 474 30.63 -24.07 -29.77
C TYR A 474 30.03 -25.37 -30.30
N ASP A 475 30.60 -25.90 -31.39
CA ASP A 475 30.29 -27.25 -31.87
C ASP A 475 30.69 -28.26 -30.77
N PRO A 476 29.76 -29.10 -30.25
CA PRO A 476 30.07 -30.13 -29.25
C PRO A 476 31.12 -31.15 -29.70
N LYS A 477 31.44 -31.20 -31.01
CA LYS A 477 32.44 -32.08 -31.61
C LYS A 477 33.74 -31.36 -31.99
N ASP A 478 33.88 -30.06 -31.74
CA ASP A 478 35.14 -29.34 -31.94
C ASP A 478 36.20 -29.78 -30.90
N PRO A 479 37.33 -30.39 -31.32
CA PRO A 479 38.39 -30.86 -30.42
C PRO A 479 39.13 -29.74 -29.68
N LYS A 480 38.86 -28.46 -29.98
CA LYS A 480 39.41 -27.30 -29.25
C LYS A 480 38.39 -26.61 -28.34
N ASN A 481 37.22 -27.20 -28.11
CA ASN A 481 36.21 -26.65 -27.22
C ASN A 481 36.71 -26.60 -25.76
N PRO A 482 36.83 -25.41 -25.13
CA PRO A 482 37.34 -25.27 -23.76
C PRO A 482 36.37 -25.77 -22.69
N HIS A 483 35.12 -26.10 -23.06
CA HIS A 483 34.06 -26.57 -22.15
C HIS A 483 33.76 -28.08 -22.30
N GLY A 484 34.56 -28.84 -23.06
CA GLY A 484 34.32 -30.26 -23.27
C GLY A 484 34.70 -31.13 -22.07
N LYS A 485 33.70 -31.68 -21.34
CA LYS A 485 33.72 -33.07 -20.86
C LYS A 485 32.34 -33.73 -20.93
N PRO A 486 32.24 -35.05 -21.24
CA PRO A 486 30.99 -35.79 -21.39
C PRO A 486 30.41 -36.22 -20.02
N PRO A 487 29.14 -36.70 -19.96
CA PRO A 487 28.53 -37.20 -18.74
C PRO A 487 29.12 -38.56 -18.32
N GLU A 488 29.46 -38.71 -17.04
CA GLU A 488 29.71 -40.01 -16.41
C GLU A 488 28.47 -40.46 -15.62
N GLU A 489 28.06 -41.71 -15.85
CA GLU A 489 27.09 -42.48 -15.07
C GLU A 489 27.83 -43.37 -14.02
N PRO A 490 27.13 -44.03 -13.08
CA PRO A 490 27.37 -43.94 -11.65
C PRO A 490 28.44 -44.93 -11.13
N THR A 491 29.19 -44.52 -10.11
CA THR A 491 30.05 -45.44 -9.34
C THR A 491 29.86 -45.27 -7.84
N SER A 492 29.40 -46.36 -7.23
CA SER A 492 29.40 -46.59 -5.79
C SER A 492 30.83 -46.72 -5.25
N THR A 493 31.22 -45.99 -4.20
CA THR A 493 31.77 -46.61 -2.97
C THR A 493 31.84 -45.61 -1.81
N THR A 494 31.46 -46.12 -0.65
CA THR A 494 31.56 -45.61 0.71
C THR A 494 32.90 -45.01 1.11
N THR A 495 32.86 -43.92 1.88
CA THR A 495 33.58 -43.80 3.15
C THR A 495 32.84 -42.82 4.05
N GLY A 496 32.09 -43.37 5.01
CA GLY A 496 31.45 -42.61 6.05
C GLY A 496 32.47 -42.13 7.06
N THR A 497 32.45 -40.83 7.36
CA THR A 497 32.85 -40.32 8.67
C THR A 497 31.62 -39.65 9.25
N SER A 498 31.04 -40.33 10.23
CA SER A 498 29.89 -39.86 10.99
C SER A 498 30.34 -38.69 11.87
N PRO A 499 29.76 -37.48 11.76
CA PRO A 499 29.83 -36.53 12.86
C PRO A 499 28.86 -37.02 13.93
N THR A 500 29.40 -37.35 15.09
CA THR A 500 28.67 -37.57 16.33
C THR A 500 27.57 -36.51 16.49
N PRO A 501 26.28 -36.88 16.68
CA PRO A 501 25.22 -35.90 16.80
C PRO A 501 25.47 -35.07 18.06
N THR A 502 25.76 -33.79 17.87
CA THR A 502 25.70 -32.79 18.92
C THR A 502 24.28 -32.85 19.52
N PRO A 503 24.11 -32.83 20.85
CA PRO A 503 22.79 -32.90 21.45
C PRO A 503 21.94 -31.72 20.94
N ILE A 504 20.90 -32.02 20.15
CA ILE A 504 19.95 -30.98 19.71
C ILE A 504 19.28 -30.47 20.98
N LYS A 505 19.58 -29.23 21.36
CA LYS A 505 19.00 -28.55 22.51
C LYS A 505 17.50 -28.51 22.30
N LYS A 506 16.72 -29.22 23.12
CA LYS A 506 15.25 -29.22 23.01
C LYS A 506 14.69 -27.90 23.55
N PHE A 507 13.66 -27.38 22.91
CA PHE A 507 13.00 -26.13 23.29
C PHE A 507 11.55 -26.39 23.69
N PRO A 508 11.18 -26.19 24.96
CA PRO A 508 9.80 -26.37 25.37
C PRO A 508 8.94 -25.16 24.98
N LEU A 509 7.74 -25.41 24.46
CA LEU A 509 6.79 -24.39 24.03
C LEU A 509 5.39 -24.67 24.63
N CYS A 510 4.80 -23.66 25.24
CA CYS A 510 3.43 -23.69 25.73
C CYS A 510 2.47 -23.13 24.69
N LEU A 511 1.23 -23.63 24.67
CA LEU A 511 0.06 -22.93 24.14
C LEU A 511 -0.86 -22.62 25.31
N GLY A 512 -1.31 -21.37 25.42
CA GLY A 512 -2.26 -20.96 26.45
C GLY A 512 -3.32 -19.98 25.97
N LEU A 513 -4.39 -19.89 26.74
CA LEU A 513 -5.47 -18.91 26.56
C LEU A 513 -5.21 -17.71 27.47
N SER A 514 -4.94 -16.58 26.86
CA SER A 514 -4.82 -15.28 27.50
C SER A 514 -6.22 -14.69 27.68
N THR A 515 -6.53 -14.24 28.90
CA THR A 515 -7.75 -13.54 29.26
C THR A 515 -7.41 -12.19 29.85
N THR A 516 -7.81 -11.12 29.19
CA THR A 516 -7.62 -9.75 29.66
C THR A 516 -8.96 -9.16 30.08
N PRO A 517 -9.13 -8.75 31.35
CA PRO A 517 -10.37 -8.13 31.79
C PRO A 517 -10.55 -6.75 31.14
N SER A 518 -11.79 -6.43 30.73
CA SER A 518 -12.19 -5.08 30.30
C SER A 518 -13.50 -4.67 30.97
N PRO A 519 -13.85 -3.37 31.00
CA PRO A 519 -15.03 -2.86 31.72
C PRO A 519 -16.38 -3.44 31.27
N GLN A 520 -16.48 -3.99 30.04
CA GLN A 520 -17.73 -4.56 29.52
C GLN A 520 -17.60 -6.07 29.27
N TYR A 521 -16.52 -6.52 28.61
CA TYR A 521 -16.34 -7.92 28.24
C TYR A 521 -14.86 -8.35 28.27
N PRO A 522 -14.52 -9.54 28.76
CA PRO A 522 -13.14 -10.02 28.70
C PRO A 522 -12.68 -10.22 27.25
N ILE A 523 -11.38 -10.02 27.01
CA ILE A 523 -10.71 -10.28 25.73
C ILE A 523 -9.96 -11.60 25.83
N TYR A 524 -10.14 -12.47 24.84
CA TYR A 524 -9.55 -13.81 24.78
C TYR A 524 -8.63 -13.94 23.57
N ALA A 525 -7.43 -14.48 23.76
CA ALA A 525 -6.51 -14.80 22.66
C ALA A 525 -5.67 -16.03 23.00
N TYR A 526 -5.39 -16.88 22.01
CA TYR A 526 -4.41 -17.95 22.18
C TYR A 526 -3.01 -17.44 21.91
N SER A 527 -2.05 -17.81 22.75
CA SER A 527 -0.65 -17.43 22.62
C SER A 527 0.29 -18.62 22.81
N VAL A 528 1.42 -18.60 22.10
CA VAL A 528 2.53 -19.53 22.28
C VAL A 528 3.70 -18.83 22.92
N TYR A 529 4.32 -19.49 23.89
CA TYR A 529 5.38 -18.90 24.70
C TYR A 529 6.24 -19.98 25.34
N LYS A 530 7.44 -19.58 25.79
CA LYS A 530 8.28 -20.45 26.60
C LYS A 530 7.66 -20.63 27.99
N PRO A 531 7.73 -21.83 28.61
CA PRO A 531 7.35 -22.03 30.01
C PRO A 531 8.00 -20.98 30.93
N GLY A 532 7.20 -20.40 31.83
CA GLY A 532 7.62 -19.30 32.71
C GLY A 532 7.65 -17.90 32.05
N SER A 533 7.44 -17.78 30.75
CA SER A 533 7.44 -16.51 30.00
C SER A 533 6.09 -16.19 29.36
N HIS A 534 5.00 -16.55 30.04
CA HIS A 534 3.62 -16.43 29.56
C HIS A 534 3.18 -15.00 29.19
N CYS A 535 3.89 -13.96 29.65
CA CYS A 535 3.61 -12.57 29.31
C CYS A 535 4.31 -12.06 28.05
N PHE A 536 5.21 -12.86 27.46
CA PHE A 536 6.04 -12.48 26.31
C PHE A 536 5.83 -13.44 25.13
N GLY A 537 4.60 -13.94 25.00
CA GLY A 537 4.22 -14.88 23.95
C GLY A 537 3.85 -14.23 22.62
N VAL A 538 3.80 -15.05 21.58
CA VAL A 538 3.27 -14.69 20.26
C VAL A 538 1.80 -15.09 20.22
N PHE A 539 0.91 -14.17 19.84
CA PHE A 539 -0.50 -14.49 19.64
C PHE A 539 -0.70 -15.31 18.36
N ILE A 540 -1.50 -16.37 18.43
CA ILE A 540 -1.90 -17.21 17.28
C ILE A 540 -3.38 -17.09 16.95
N THR A 541 -4.15 -16.39 17.78
CA THR A 541 -5.46 -15.89 17.38
C THR A 541 -5.60 -14.44 17.78
N ASP A 542 -6.38 -13.68 17.03
CA ASP A 542 -6.75 -12.32 17.38
C ASP A 542 -7.48 -12.25 18.73
N GLY A 543 -7.42 -11.09 19.36
CA GLY A 543 -8.12 -10.81 20.61
C GLY A 543 -9.64 -10.71 20.40
N ASN A 544 -10.37 -11.75 20.78
CA ASN A 544 -11.82 -11.81 20.67
C ASN A 544 -12.51 -11.28 21.93
N ILE A 545 -13.47 -10.37 21.75
CA ILE A 545 -14.23 -9.76 22.84
C ILE A 545 -15.43 -10.65 23.19
N GLY A 546 -15.57 -11.02 24.46
CA GLY A 546 -16.73 -11.72 25.02
C GLY A 546 -16.70 -13.24 24.92
N SER A 547 -15.92 -13.83 24.00
CA SER A 547 -15.72 -15.28 23.90
C SER A 547 -14.37 -15.63 23.28
N SER A 548 -13.78 -16.78 23.63
CA SER A 548 -12.58 -17.29 22.98
C SER A 548 -12.89 -17.88 21.60
N THR A 549 -11.92 -17.83 20.69
CA THR A 549 -11.93 -18.63 19.46
C THR A 549 -12.15 -20.12 19.81
N PRO A 550 -12.95 -20.88 19.07
CA PRO A 550 -12.99 -22.33 19.24
C PRO A 550 -11.59 -22.91 19.05
N ILE A 551 -11.08 -23.62 20.06
CA ILE A 551 -9.67 -24.07 20.06
C ILE A 551 -9.31 -24.94 18.86
N CYS A 552 -10.27 -25.74 18.35
CA CYS A 552 -10.06 -26.59 17.18
C CYS A 552 -9.90 -25.82 15.87
N ASP A 553 -10.26 -24.55 15.79
CA ASP A 553 -10.07 -23.74 14.59
C ASP A 553 -8.58 -23.53 14.31
N ILE A 554 -7.73 -23.49 15.34
CA ILE A 554 -6.27 -23.32 15.21
C ILE A 554 -5.64 -24.43 14.34
N PRO A 555 -5.76 -25.73 14.68
CA PRO A 555 -5.19 -26.81 13.88
C PRO A 555 -6.00 -27.11 12.60
N ASN A 556 -7.29 -26.79 12.56
CA ASN A 556 -8.13 -26.96 11.35
C ASN A 556 -7.75 -25.96 10.25
N ASN A 557 -7.52 -24.71 10.64
CA ASN A 557 -7.15 -23.63 9.73
C ASN A 557 -5.65 -23.58 9.43
N LYS A 558 -4.88 -24.53 9.97
CA LYS A 558 -3.42 -24.60 9.81
C LYS A 558 -2.71 -23.29 10.19
N VAL A 559 -3.07 -22.74 11.35
CA VAL A 559 -2.44 -21.50 11.82
C VAL A 559 -0.93 -21.71 11.97
N SER A 560 -0.13 -20.78 11.45
CA SER A 560 1.32 -20.82 11.50
C SER A 560 1.87 -19.67 12.36
N PHE A 561 3.04 -19.88 12.94
CA PHE A 561 3.78 -18.86 13.69
C PHE A 561 5.28 -18.97 13.42
N ASN A 562 5.98 -17.84 13.45
CA ASN A 562 7.41 -17.79 13.21
C ASN A 562 8.16 -18.55 14.32
N TYR A 563 8.94 -19.55 13.92
CA TYR A 563 9.75 -20.35 14.83
C TYR A 563 11.23 -20.12 14.54
N CYS A 564 11.94 -19.48 15.49
CA CYS A 564 13.38 -19.21 15.42
C CYS A 564 13.84 -18.31 14.26
N GLY A 565 12.95 -17.60 13.56
CA GLY A 565 13.30 -16.63 12.52
C GLY A 565 13.68 -17.21 11.16
N ASP A 566 13.76 -18.55 11.01
CA ASP A 566 14.22 -19.23 9.80
C ASP A 566 13.15 -20.17 9.18
N GLY A 567 11.89 -20.08 9.63
CA GLY A 567 10.75 -20.83 9.10
C GLY A 567 9.48 -20.72 9.95
N ASP A 568 8.35 -21.19 9.41
CA ASP A 568 7.05 -21.19 10.09
C ASP A 568 6.72 -22.57 10.68
N ALA A 569 6.44 -22.61 11.99
CA ALA A 569 5.81 -23.75 12.64
C ALA A 569 4.30 -23.69 12.43
N THR A 570 3.68 -24.80 12.02
CA THR A 570 2.26 -24.82 11.65
C THR A 570 1.47 -25.81 12.50
N PHE A 571 0.37 -25.39 13.10
CA PHE A 571 -0.56 -26.29 13.78
C PHE A 571 -1.29 -27.17 12.76
N VAL A 572 -1.45 -28.46 13.05
CA VAL A 572 -2.14 -29.39 12.17
C VAL A 572 -3.11 -30.26 12.96
N ASN A 573 -4.32 -30.46 12.42
CA ASN A 573 -5.33 -31.35 13.01
C ASN A 573 -4.96 -32.82 12.77
N GLN A 574 -3.93 -33.27 13.48
CA GLN A 574 -3.36 -34.62 13.40
C GLN A 574 -2.81 -35.03 14.77
N GLY A 575 -2.61 -36.33 14.97
CA GLY A 575 -2.18 -36.89 16.25
C GLY A 575 -3.34 -37.13 17.21
N PRO A 576 -3.08 -37.25 18.53
CA PRO A 576 -4.11 -37.50 19.53
C PRO A 576 -5.14 -36.37 19.60
N GLU A 577 -6.42 -36.73 19.72
CA GLU A 577 -7.49 -35.76 19.99
C GLU A 577 -7.45 -35.31 21.45
N PHE A 578 -6.84 -34.15 21.71
CA PHE A 578 -6.84 -33.51 23.04
C PHE A 578 -8.13 -32.75 23.31
N PHE A 579 -8.85 -32.39 22.24
CA PHE A 579 -10.16 -31.76 22.28
C PHE A 579 -11.08 -32.52 21.33
N SER A 580 -12.38 -32.53 21.65
CA SER A 580 -13.37 -33.23 20.83
C SER A 580 -13.25 -32.79 19.36
N LYS A 581 -12.93 -33.74 18.46
CA LYS A 581 -12.83 -33.55 17.00
C LYS A 581 -11.56 -32.86 16.48
N CYS A 582 -10.53 -32.63 17.29
CA CYS A 582 -9.25 -32.16 16.75
C CYS A 582 -8.01 -32.65 17.52
N GLY A 583 -7.03 -33.12 16.73
CA GLY A 583 -5.63 -33.23 17.11
C GLY A 583 -4.92 -31.89 17.04
N PHE A 584 -3.76 -31.81 17.70
CA PHE A 584 -3.08 -30.54 17.94
C PHE A 584 -1.56 -30.69 17.83
N GLN A 585 -1.06 -31.25 16.73
CA GLN A 585 0.37 -31.35 16.49
C GLN A 585 0.93 -30.06 15.86
N ILE A 586 2.23 -29.81 16.06
CA ILE A 586 2.97 -28.80 15.31
C ILE A 586 3.78 -29.50 14.22
N ALA A 587 3.63 -29.06 12.98
CA ALA A 587 4.49 -29.42 11.85
C ALA A 587 5.62 -28.38 11.72
N LEU A 588 6.87 -28.85 11.72
CA LEU A 588 8.07 -28.02 11.60
C LEU A 588 9.17 -28.86 10.95
N ASP A 589 9.85 -28.33 9.93
CA ASP A 589 10.94 -28.99 9.19
C ASP A 589 10.62 -30.42 8.72
N GLY A 590 9.39 -30.63 8.22
CA GLY A 590 8.92 -31.94 7.77
C GLY A 590 8.67 -32.97 8.89
N LYS A 591 8.87 -32.59 10.16
CA LYS A 591 8.57 -33.40 11.34
C LYS A 591 7.31 -32.90 12.04
N ARG A 592 6.73 -33.77 12.88
CA ARG A 592 5.55 -33.46 13.68
C ARG A 592 5.84 -33.65 15.16
N TYR A 593 5.33 -32.72 15.96
CA TYR A 593 5.56 -32.64 17.39
C TYR A 593 4.22 -32.72 18.12
N THR A 594 4.09 -33.73 18.97
CA THR A 594 2.88 -33.96 19.77
C THR A 594 3.02 -33.26 21.12
N PRO A 595 2.03 -32.46 21.55
CA PRO A 595 2.05 -31.86 22.86
C PRO A 595 1.58 -32.84 23.94
N ARG A 596 1.84 -32.46 25.19
CA ARG A 596 1.14 -32.96 26.37
C ARG A 596 0.05 -31.98 26.78
N GLN A 597 -1.15 -32.48 27.07
CA GLN A 597 -2.22 -31.67 27.64
C GLN A 597 -1.93 -31.34 29.10
N LEU A 598 -2.15 -30.09 29.47
CA LEU A 598 -1.94 -29.59 30.82
C LEU A 598 -3.28 -29.47 31.53
N ASP A 599 -3.26 -29.66 32.85
CA ASP A 599 -4.39 -29.33 33.70
C ASP A 599 -4.37 -27.81 33.98
N PRO A 600 -5.38 -27.06 33.51
CA PRO A 600 -5.44 -25.63 33.71
C PRO A 600 -5.66 -25.21 35.18
N GLY A 601 -6.15 -26.11 36.04
CA GLY A 601 -6.36 -25.89 37.48
C GLY A 601 -5.13 -26.18 38.34
N ASN A 602 -4.08 -26.78 37.77
CA ASN A 602 -2.87 -27.12 38.50
C ASN A 602 -2.00 -25.87 38.75
N LYS A 603 -1.78 -25.53 40.03
CA LYS A 603 -0.96 -24.38 40.45
C LYS A 603 0.51 -24.48 40.03
N ASN A 604 1.00 -25.68 39.75
CA ASN A 604 2.37 -25.93 39.29
C ASN A 604 2.46 -26.00 37.75
N ASN A 605 1.40 -25.61 37.03
CA ASN A 605 1.41 -25.55 35.58
C ASN A 605 2.42 -24.46 35.13
N PRO A 606 3.57 -24.85 34.52
CA PRO A 606 4.63 -23.90 34.18
C PRO A 606 4.25 -22.99 33.00
N CYS A 607 3.13 -23.27 32.36
CA CYS A 607 2.57 -22.49 31.27
C CYS A 607 1.47 -21.51 31.74
N SER A 608 1.14 -21.45 33.03
CA SER A 608 0.11 -20.54 33.55
C SER A 608 0.70 -19.39 34.36
N GLY A 609 0.03 -18.25 34.39
CA GLY A 609 0.40 -17.13 35.25
C GLY A 609 -0.36 -15.83 34.97
N ILE A 610 0.03 -14.74 35.63
CA ILE A 610 -0.63 -13.44 35.55
C ILE A 610 0.41 -12.38 35.18
N CYS A 611 0.09 -11.58 34.17
CA CYS A 611 0.90 -10.48 33.69
C CYS A 611 0.57 -9.20 34.46
N SER A 612 1.51 -8.75 35.29
CA SER A 612 1.33 -7.63 36.22
C SER A 612 1.05 -6.28 35.56
N GLU A 613 1.49 -6.08 34.31
CA GLU A 613 1.34 -4.79 33.60
C GLU A 613 0.02 -4.63 32.86
N ALA A 614 -0.69 -5.73 32.54
CA ALA A 614 -1.90 -5.73 31.71
C ALA A 614 -3.13 -6.35 32.40
N VAL A 615 -2.98 -6.83 33.64
CA VAL A 615 -4.01 -7.61 34.36
C VAL A 615 -4.47 -8.85 33.57
N THR A 616 -3.66 -9.34 32.63
CA THR A 616 -3.95 -10.50 31.80
C THR A 616 -3.60 -11.78 32.56
N SER A 617 -4.55 -12.70 32.68
CA SER A 617 -4.27 -14.06 33.14
C SER A 617 -4.07 -14.98 31.94
N VAL A 618 -2.99 -15.76 31.94
CA VAL A 618 -2.72 -16.75 30.91
C VAL A 618 -2.87 -18.14 31.50
N GLN A 619 -3.73 -18.94 30.88
CA GLN A 619 -3.99 -20.32 31.28
C GLN A 619 -3.33 -21.27 30.27
N GLY A 620 -2.29 -21.98 30.70
CA GLY A 620 -1.55 -22.92 29.85
C GLY A 620 -2.33 -24.21 29.61
N ILE A 621 -2.45 -24.61 28.34
CA ILE A 621 -3.33 -25.69 27.88
C ILE A 621 -2.52 -26.87 27.31
N LEU A 622 -1.51 -26.60 26.48
CA LEU A 622 -0.65 -27.62 25.88
C LEU A 622 0.82 -27.28 26.10
N LEU A 623 1.67 -28.30 26.23
CA LEU A 623 3.13 -28.17 26.31
C LEU A 623 3.79 -29.11 25.30
N TYR A 624 4.60 -28.56 24.42
CA TYR A 624 5.49 -29.28 23.51
C TYR A 624 6.87 -29.30 24.14
N GLU A 625 7.41 -30.48 24.45
CA GLU A 625 8.67 -30.61 25.20
C GLU A 625 9.89 -30.87 24.29
N ASP A 626 9.63 -31.33 23.06
CA ASP A 626 10.64 -31.91 22.18
C ASP A 626 10.89 -31.12 20.88
N LEU A 627 10.49 -29.85 20.80
CA LEU A 627 10.79 -29.03 19.62
C LEU A 627 12.32 -28.80 19.50
N PRO A 628 12.85 -28.71 18.28
CA PRO A 628 14.26 -28.45 18.06
C PRO A 628 14.59 -27.02 18.51
N GLY A 629 15.69 -26.83 19.22
CA GLY A 629 16.14 -25.51 19.65
C GLY A 629 16.63 -24.67 18.49
N CYS A 630 16.53 -23.35 18.65
CA CYS A 630 17.02 -22.41 17.65
C CYS A 630 18.55 -22.53 17.50
N PRO A 631 19.09 -22.55 16.27
CA PRO A 631 20.53 -22.47 16.07
C PRO A 631 21.07 -21.18 16.70
N GLU A 632 22.19 -21.27 17.42
CA GLU A 632 22.86 -20.09 17.97
C GLU A 632 23.36 -19.23 16.79
N ARG A 633 22.71 -18.07 16.58
CA ARG A 633 23.26 -17.06 15.68
C ARG A 633 24.53 -16.52 16.32
N SER A 634 25.68 -16.85 15.74
CA SER A 634 26.94 -16.18 16.04
C SER A 634 26.73 -14.68 15.82
N VAL A 635 26.86 -13.91 16.91
CA VAL A 635 26.68 -12.45 16.96
C VAL A 635 27.58 -11.75 15.96
#